data_AF-A0A959PS84-F1
#
_entry.id   AF-A0A959PS84-F1
#
_cell.length_a   1.000
_cell.length_b   1.000
_cell.length_c   1.000
_cell.angle_alpha   90.00
_cell.angle_beta   90.00
_cell.angle_gamma   90.00
#
_symmetry.space_group_name_H-M   'P 1'
#
loop_
_entity.id
_entity.type
_entity.pdbx_description
1 polymer ?
#
loop_
_entity_poly.entity_id
_entity_poly.type
_entity_poly.pdbx_seq_one_letter_code
_entity_poly.pdbx_strand_id
1 'polypeptide(L)' 'DKGIGIPKDSQAKVFEKFYRVPTGNVHNVKGFGLGLYYIKNVVNAHGWKILLESEEGKGTNIHIDIPVKK' A
#
# COMPACT_ATOMS: atom_id res chain seq x y z
N ASP A 1 -0.23 6.23 8.95
CA ASP A 1 -0.35 5.51 10.23
C ASP A 1 0.95 5.65 11.04
N LYS A 2 1.00 5.10 12.25
CA LYS A 2 2.20 5.07 13.12
C LYS A 2 2.69 3.63 13.36
N GLY A 3 2.45 2.73 12.40
CA GLY A 3 2.79 1.31 12.48
C GLY A 3 4.25 1.03 12.12
N ILE A 4 4.54 -0.23 11.78
CA ILE A 4 5.89 -0.71 11.49
C ILE A 4 6.49 -0.17 10.18
N GLY A 5 5.70 0.47 9.32
CA GLY A 5 6.15 0.90 7.99
C GLY A 5 6.33 -0.25 7.00
N ILE A 6 6.87 0.07 5.82
CA ILE A 6 7.07 -0.85 4.69
C ILE A 6 8.52 -0.73 4.19
N PRO A 7 9.29 -1.84 4.15
CA PRO A 7 10.64 -1.86 3.60
C PRO A 7 10.67 -1.37 2.15
N LYS A 8 11.70 -0.60 1.78
CA LYS A 8 11.82 0.02 0.43
C LYS A 8 11.63 -0.99 -0.71
N ASP A 9 12.21 -2.17 -0.59
CA ASP A 9 12.16 -3.22 -1.62
C ASP A 9 10.76 -3.83 -1.81
N SER A 10 9.88 -3.65 -0.82
CA SER A 10 8.50 -4.08 -0.85
C SER A 10 7.53 -2.99 -1.32
N GLN A 11 7.91 -1.71 -1.28
CA GLN A 11 7.00 -0.58 -1.56
C GLN A 11 6.39 -0.61 -2.96
N ALA A 12 7.12 -1.12 -3.95
CA ALA A 12 6.56 -1.32 -5.30
C ALA A 12 5.57 -2.50 -5.35
N LYS A 13 5.86 -3.56 -4.58
CA LYS A 13 5.16 -4.85 -4.61
C LYS A 13 3.92 -4.89 -3.73
N VAL A 14 3.77 -4.00 -2.75
CA VAL A 14 2.58 -3.96 -1.86
C VAL A 14 1.26 -3.72 -2.58
N PHE A 15 1.31 -3.26 -3.84
CA PHE A 15 0.13 -3.11 -4.69
C PHE A 15 -0.14 -4.32 -5.59
N GLU A 16 0.68 -5.36 -5.55
CA GLU A 16 0.46 -6.59 -6.31
C GLU A 16 -0.59 -7.46 -5.63
N LYS A 17 -1.34 -8.22 -6.45
CA LYS A 17 -2.36 -9.13 -5.96
C LYS A 17 -1.73 -10.23 -5.12
N PHE A 18 -2.26 -10.44 -3.91
CA PHE A 18 -1.80 -11.44 -2.94
C PHE A 18 -0.43 -11.16 -2.30
N TYR A 19 0.23 -10.06 -2.64
CA TYR A 19 1.53 -9.75 -2.06
C TYR A 19 1.41 -9.39 -0.57
N ARG A 20 2.36 -9.92 0.21
CA ARG A 20 2.52 -9.62 1.62
C ARG A 20 4.02 -9.45 1.90
N VAL A 21 4.36 -8.44 2.68
CA VAL A 21 5.73 -8.28 3.18
C VAL A 21 6.08 -9.49 4.05
N PRO A 22 7.13 -10.27 3.72
CA PRO A 22 7.54 -11.39 4.54
C PRO A 22 7.97 -10.89 5.93
N THR A 23 7.35 -11.38 6.99
CA THR A 23 7.64 -10.99 8.38
C THR A 23 8.18 -12.16 9.21
N GLY A 24 8.79 -13.14 8.54
CA GLY A 24 9.26 -14.39 9.16
C GLY A 24 8.11 -15.26 9.67
N ASN A 25 8.32 -15.95 10.80
CA ASN A 25 7.37 -16.88 11.42
C ASN A 25 6.15 -16.21 12.10
N VAL A 26 5.98 -14.89 11.99
CA VAL A 26 4.95 -14.14 12.72
C VAL A 26 3.76 -13.85 11.81
N HIS A 27 2.78 -14.75 11.79
CA HIS A 27 1.50 -14.54 11.11
C HIS A 27 0.47 -13.84 12.02
N ASN A 28 0.85 -12.75 12.69
CA ASN A 28 -0.07 -12.06 13.62
C ASN A 28 -1.19 -11.27 12.94
N VAL A 29 -1.10 -11.04 11.62
CA VAL A 29 -2.10 -10.24 10.89
C VAL A 29 -2.78 -11.10 9.83
N LYS A 30 -4.09 -11.29 9.99
CA LYS A 30 -4.95 -11.96 8.99
C LYS A 30 -5.14 -11.02 7.80
N GLY A 31 -4.98 -11.52 6.57
CA GLY A 31 -5.20 -10.74 5.35
C GLY A 31 -4.68 -11.42 4.09
N PHE A 32 -5.46 -11.35 3.01
CA PHE A 32 -5.11 -11.99 1.73
C PHE A 32 -4.19 -11.15 0.83
N GLY A 33 -3.76 -9.96 1.25
CA GLY A 33 -2.93 -9.08 0.42
C GLY A 33 -3.70 -8.51 -0.78
N LEU A 34 -4.99 -8.17 -0.59
CA LEU A 34 -5.86 -7.69 -1.67
C LEU A 34 -6.25 -6.21 -1.54
N GLY A 35 -6.21 -5.63 -0.35
CA GLY A 35 -6.71 -4.26 -0.11
C GLY A 35 -6.00 -3.21 -0.97
N LEU A 36 -4.68 -3.15 -0.90
CA LEU A 36 -3.88 -2.18 -1.69
C LEU A 36 -3.95 -2.44 -3.20
N TYR A 37 -4.04 -3.70 -3.60
CA TYR A 37 -4.28 -4.07 -5.01
C TYR A 37 -5.61 -3.47 -5.52
N TYR A 38 -6.69 -3.61 -4.76
CA TYR A 38 -7.98 -3.02 -5.14
C TYR A 38 -7.91 -1.49 -5.19
N ILE A 39 -7.28 -0.85 -4.20
CA ILE A 39 -7.12 0.61 -4.19
C ILE A 39 -6.37 1.07 -5.45
N LYS A 40 -5.25 0.42 -5.81
CA LYS A 40 -4.51 0.78 -7.02
C LYS A 40 -5.35 0.63 -8.28
N ASN A 41 -6.14 -0.42 -8.39
CA ASN A 41 -7.05 -0.62 -9.52
C ASN A 41 -8.13 0.46 -9.60
N VAL A 42 -8.74 0.82 -8.46
CA VAL A 42 -9.75 1.88 -8.41
C VAL A 42 -9.14 3.22 -8.82
N VAL A 43 -8.00 3.59 -8.25
CA VAL A 43 -7.28 4.82 -8.59
C VAL A 43 -6.93 4.87 -10.08
N ASN A 44 -6.36 3.79 -10.62
CA ASN A 44 -5.98 3.70 -12.03
C ASN A 44 -7.22 3.79 -12.95
N ALA A 45 -8.32 3.13 -12.60
CA ALA A 45 -9.55 3.15 -13.38
C ALA A 45 -10.16 4.56 -13.47
N HIS A 46 -9.94 5.40 -12.46
CA HIS A 46 -10.37 6.81 -12.45
C HIS A 46 -9.31 7.76 -13.03
N GLY A 47 -8.15 7.27 -13.47
CA GLY A 47 -7.05 8.11 -13.94
C GLY A 47 -6.43 8.99 -12.85
N TRP A 48 -6.60 8.61 -11.58
CA TRP A 48 -6.05 9.31 -10.43
C TRP A 48 -4.60 8.89 -10.17
N LYS A 49 -3.93 9.59 -9.24
CA LYS A 49 -2.59 9.23 -8.80
C LYS A 49 -2.63 8.70 -7.37
N ILE A 50 -1.78 7.71 -7.08
CA ILE A 50 -1.53 7.20 -5.74
C ILE A 50 -0.04 7.31 -5.44
N LEU A 51 0.31 7.86 -4.28
CA LEU A 51 1.67 7.93 -3.76
C LEU A 51 1.75 7.17 -2.44
N LEU A 52 2.85 6.43 -2.27
CA LEU A 52 3.18 5.71 -1.06
C LEU A 52 4.44 6.32 -0.46
N GLU A 53 4.33 6.81 0.76
CA GLU A 53 5.45 7.29 1.55
C GLU A 53 5.52 6.45 2.82
N SER A 54 6.54 5.61 2.92
CA SER A 54 6.69 4.72 4.06
C SER A 54 8.13 4.63 4.49
N GLU A 55 8.33 4.60 5.80
CA GLU A 55 9.62 4.37 6.41
C GLU A 55 9.48 3.30 7.49
N GLU A 56 10.32 2.28 7.40
CA GLU A 56 10.36 1.18 8.34
C GLU A 56 10.65 1.71 9.76
N GLY A 57 9.84 1.26 10.73
CA GLY A 57 9.87 1.74 12.11
C GLY A 57 9.17 3.08 12.37
N LYS A 58 8.72 3.81 11.33
CA LYS A 58 8.00 5.09 11.51
C LYS A 58 6.53 5.05 11.11
N GLY A 59 6.18 4.23 10.12
CA GLY A 59 4.81 4.06 9.65
C GLY A 59 4.67 4.35 8.15
N THR A 60 3.42 4.43 7.71
CA THR A 60 3.08 4.56 6.28
C THR A 60 2.05 5.66 6.04
N ASN A 61 2.27 6.49 5.03
CA ASN A 61 1.30 7.42 4.48
C ASN A 61 0.97 7.03 3.03
N ILE A 62 -0.32 7.04 2.69
CA ILE A 62 -0.82 6.81 1.33
C ILE A 62 -1.62 8.04 0.94
N HIS A 63 -1.24 8.66 -0.18
CA HIS A 63 -1.89 9.82 -0.74
C HIS A 63 -2.58 9.44 -2.05
N ILE A 64 -3.80 9.93 -2.26
CA ILE A 64 -4.55 9.75 -3.51
C ILE A 64 -4.93 11.13 -4.03
N ASP A 65 -4.45 11.46 -5.23
CA ASP A 65 -4.76 12.72 -5.89
C ASP A 65 -5.98 12.54 -6.79
N ILE A 66 -7.08 13.18 -6.41
CA ILE A 66 -8.35 13.16 -7.14
C ILE A 66 -8.53 14.52 -7.82
N PRO A 67 -8.45 14.61 -9.16
CA PRO A 67 -8.74 15.84 -9.87
C PRO A 67 -10.22 16.21 -9.73
N VAL A 68 -10.48 17.46 -9.35
CA VAL A 68 -11.84 18.01 -9.33
C VAL A 68 -12.16 18.50 -10.75
N LYS A 69 -13.26 18.01 -11.35
CA LYS A 69 -13.75 18.62 -12.59
C LYS A 69 -14.12 20.07 -12.30
N LYS A 70 -13.61 20.99 -13.11
CA LYS A 70 -14.08 22.38 -13.17
C LYS A 70 -15.44 22.44 -13.86
#